data_AF-A0AAC9IR07-F1
#
_entry.id   AF-A0AAC9IR07-F1
#
_cell.length_a   1.000
_cell.length_b   1.000
_cell.length_c   1.000
_cell.angle_alpha   90.00
_cell.angle_beta   90.00
_cell.angle_gamma   90.00
#
_symmetry.space_group_name_H-M   'P 1'
#
loop_
_entity.id
_entity.type
_entity.pdbx_description
1 polymer ?
#
loop_
_entity_poly.entity_id
_entity_poly.type
_entity_poly.pdbx_seq_one_letter_code
_entity_poly.pdbx_strand_id
1 'polypeptide(L)'
;MNVYDAEREYEEHIAAPSYNIPSAEIRKSGAQAIRHAIESRNAAANPFGGLYSMRVTSEMVKQIGDARFAWLQLIPQGHAVVICAKPNGGKTTIFTQAAADMAKDGYAVIYINADASASDIKEYAHHAIDYGYTLINPDISGQSNEQVVAELKFMASLEHDYSNTVLILDTLKKFTDMMAKSKGKVLYSILRALTSKGMTVIALAHTNKYDGEDGLPMYEGTADLRADCDDLIYLITTVRRLNNSSSKRDSFGQIPYLYN
;
A
#
# COMPACT_ATOMS: atom_id res chain seq x y z
N MET A 1 34.98 32.35 -84.25
CA MET A 1 35.72 31.19 -84.77
C MET A 1 35.30 29.99 -83.94
N ASN A 2 34.96 28.90 -84.61
CA ASN A 2 33.87 27.97 -84.26
C ASN A 2 34.15 27.02 -83.08
N VAL A 3 33.11 26.67 -82.30
CA VAL A 3 33.15 25.84 -81.07
C VAL A 3 32.85 24.36 -81.36
N TYR A 4 33.35 23.83 -82.48
CA TYR A 4 33.03 22.49 -82.97
C TYR A 4 34.28 21.68 -83.36
N ASP A 5 35.26 21.55 -82.47
CA ASP A 5 36.43 20.68 -82.72
C ASP A 5 36.97 20.00 -81.44
N ALA A 6 36.09 19.52 -80.55
CA ALA A 6 36.51 18.72 -79.39
C ALA A 6 35.52 17.62 -78.96
N GLU A 7 34.69 17.09 -79.87
CA GLU A 7 33.70 16.05 -79.54
C GLU A 7 33.67 14.84 -80.49
N ARG A 8 34.82 14.46 -81.09
CA ARG A 8 34.88 13.17 -81.80
C ARG A 8 36.26 12.52 -81.71
N GLU A 9 36.51 11.85 -80.59
CA GLU A 9 37.28 10.60 -80.59
C GLU A 9 36.62 9.63 -79.60
N TYR A 10 35.71 8.84 -80.16
CA TYR A 10 35.43 7.44 -79.86
C TYR A 10 35.52 6.99 -78.39
N GLU A 11 34.35 7.03 -77.76
CA GLU A 11 33.94 6.08 -76.73
C GLU A 11 34.04 4.63 -77.25
N GLU A 12 34.97 3.84 -76.72
CA GLU A 12 34.83 2.38 -76.70
C GLU A 12 35.47 1.78 -75.43
N HIS A 13 34.59 1.22 -74.59
CA HIS A 13 34.80 0.10 -73.66
C HIS A 13 35.66 0.26 -72.38
N ILE A 14 35.00 0.65 -71.27
CA ILE A 14 35.06 -0.10 -69.99
C ILE A 14 33.64 -0.18 -69.40
N ALA A 15 32.92 -1.26 -69.68
CA ALA A 15 31.67 -1.57 -69.00
C ALA A 15 31.98 -2.27 -67.67
N ALA A 16 31.62 -1.64 -66.54
CA ALA A 16 31.53 -2.33 -65.26
C ALA A 16 30.31 -3.27 -65.27
N PRO A 17 30.41 -4.52 -64.79
CA PRO A 17 29.27 -5.44 -64.79
C PRO A 17 28.19 -4.91 -63.84
N SER A 18 27.02 -4.58 -64.39
CA SER A 18 25.83 -4.29 -63.61
C SER A 18 25.30 -5.58 -62.99
N TYR A 19 25.66 -5.85 -61.74
CA TYR A 19 24.98 -6.86 -60.95
C TYR A 19 23.58 -6.35 -60.60
N ASN A 20 22.61 -6.70 -61.43
CA ASN A 20 21.20 -6.45 -61.17
C ASN A 20 20.71 -7.45 -60.11
N ILE A 21 20.96 -7.15 -58.83
CA ILE A 21 20.41 -7.95 -57.72
C ILE A 21 18.91 -7.65 -57.66
N PRO A 22 18.03 -8.65 -57.83
CA PRO A 22 16.59 -8.44 -57.81
C PRO A 22 16.15 -7.73 -56.52
N SER A 23 15.28 -6.73 -56.64
CA SER A 23 14.74 -5.96 -55.51
C SER A 23 14.06 -6.82 -54.42
N ALA A 24 13.67 -8.05 -54.74
CA ALA A 24 13.18 -9.04 -53.79
C ALA A 24 14.28 -9.66 -52.89
N GLU A 25 15.51 -9.80 -53.38
CA GLU A 25 16.66 -10.31 -52.62
C GLU A 25 17.20 -9.27 -51.64
N ILE A 26 17.24 -8.00 -52.04
CA ILE A 26 17.60 -6.86 -51.18
C ILE A 26 16.56 -6.70 -50.04
N ARG A 27 15.27 -6.92 -50.32
CA ARG A 27 14.21 -6.89 -49.30
C ARG A 27 14.27 -8.07 -48.34
N LYS A 28 14.62 -9.27 -48.81
CA LYS A 28 14.81 -10.46 -47.96
C LYS A 28 16.04 -10.33 -47.06
N SER A 29 17.18 -9.88 -47.59
CA SER A 29 18.40 -9.70 -46.79
C SER A 29 18.27 -8.58 -45.75
N GLY A 30 17.63 -7.46 -46.11
CA GLY A 30 17.31 -6.37 -45.17
C GLY A 30 16.34 -6.77 -44.07
N ALA A 31 15.27 -7.50 -44.40
CA ALA A 31 14.32 -8.01 -43.41
C ALA A 31 14.94 -9.05 -42.46
N GLN A 32 15.87 -9.87 -42.97
CA GLN A 32 16.58 -10.89 -42.19
C GLN A 32 17.66 -10.26 -41.30
N ALA A 33 18.34 -9.20 -41.76
CA ALA A 33 19.26 -8.41 -40.95
C ALA A 33 18.54 -7.61 -39.84
N ILE A 34 17.35 -7.06 -40.13
CA ILE A 34 16.51 -6.39 -39.13
C ILE A 34 15.97 -7.40 -38.12
N ARG A 35 15.54 -8.59 -38.55
CA ARG A 35 15.14 -9.68 -37.63
C ARG A 35 16.30 -10.11 -36.76
N HIS A 36 17.49 -10.34 -37.31
CA HIS A 36 18.68 -10.65 -36.52
C HIS A 36 19.07 -9.52 -35.58
N ALA A 37 18.89 -8.25 -35.96
CA ALA A 37 19.15 -7.10 -35.10
C ALA A 37 18.12 -6.97 -33.96
N ILE A 38 16.84 -7.29 -34.22
CA ILE A 38 15.77 -7.32 -33.21
C ILE A 38 15.92 -8.55 -32.28
N GLU A 39 16.25 -9.71 -32.84
CA GLU A 39 16.53 -10.95 -32.10
C GLU A 39 17.80 -10.81 -31.26
N SER A 40 18.85 -10.13 -31.75
CA SER A 40 20.05 -9.83 -30.96
C SER A 40 19.85 -8.72 -29.93
N ARG A 41 18.98 -7.73 -30.18
CA ARG A 41 18.52 -6.76 -29.16
C ARG A 41 17.71 -7.44 -28.05
N ASN A 42 16.92 -8.46 -28.40
CA ASN A 42 16.12 -9.22 -27.44
C ASN A 42 16.90 -10.36 -26.77
N ALA A 43 17.97 -10.88 -27.38
CA ALA A 43 18.82 -11.92 -26.80
C ALA A 43 19.85 -11.38 -25.79
N ALA A 44 20.08 -10.07 -25.74
CA ALA A 44 20.97 -9.42 -24.77
C ALA A 44 20.23 -8.80 -23.57
N ALA A 45 18.89 -8.72 -23.61
CA ALA A 45 18.10 -8.40 -22.43
C ALA A 45 18.05 -9.66 -21.58
N ASN A 46 18.82 -9.69 -20.50
CA ASN A 46 18.71 -10.74 -19.49
C ASN A 46 17.21 -10.97 -19.20
N PRO A 47 16.68 -12.19 -19.40
CA PRO A 47 15.25 -12.46 -19.22
C PRO A 47 14.78 -12.18 -17.78
N PHE A 48 15.72 -12.08 -16.85
CA PHE A 48 15.50 -11.72 -15.45
C PHE A 48 15.86 -10.26 -15.14
N GLY A 49 16.23 -9.42 -16.11
CA GLY A 49 16.68 -8.04 -15.88
C GLY A 49 15.69 -7.21 -15.05
N GLY A 50 14.40 -7.34 -15.34
CA GLY A 50 13.33 -6.70 -14.55
C GLY A 50 13.14 -7.31 -13.14
N LEU A 51 13.41 -8.61 -12.95
CA LEU A 51 13.41 -9.22 -11.62
C LEU A 51 14.65 -8.80 -10.82
N TYR A 52 15.81 -8.70 -11.47
CA TYR A 52 17.07 -8.32 -10.85
C TYR A 52 17.13 -6.84 -10.47
N SER A 53 16.36 -5.97 -11.12
CA SER A 53 16.16 -4.60 -10.64
C SER A 53 15.39 -4.53 -9.32
N MET A 54 14.69 -5.59 -8.91
CA MET A 54 13.97 -5.68 -7.63
C MET A 54 14.74 -6.47 -6.56
N ARG A 55 16.01 -6.81 -6.81
CA ARG A 55 16.82 -7.56 -5.84
C ARG A 55 17.03 -6.76 -4.56
N VAL A 56 16.90 -7.43 -3.42
CA VAL A 56 17.29 -6.85 -2.12
C VAL A 56 18.80 -6.70 -2.10
N THR A 57 19.30 -5.48 -1.82
CA THR A 57 20.73 -5.19 -1.74
C THR A 57 21.21 -5.16 -0.28
N SER A 58 22.51 -5.39 -0.06
CA SER A 58 23.10 -5.34 1.29
C SER A 58 22.94 -3.96 1.94
N GLU A 59 23.00 -2.87 1.17
CA GLU A 59 22.71 -1.52 1.63
C GLU A 59 21.26 -1.37 2.08
N MET A 60 20.28 -1.92 1.35
CA MET A 60 18.88 -1.96 1.80
C MET A 60 18.74 -2.73 3.11
N VAL A 61 19.41 -3.88 3.25
CA VAL A 61 19.37 -4.68 4.49
C VAL A 61 19.96 -3.92 5.68
N LYS A 62 21.07 -3.20 5.50
CA LYS A 62 21.68 -2.38 6.57
C LYS A 62 20.78 -1.24 7.04
N GLN A 63 19.84 -0.80 6.21
CA GLN A 63 18.83 0.21 6.55
C GLN A 63 17.62 -0.38 7.27
N ILE A 64 17.42 -1.71 7.23
CA ILE A 64 16.39 -2.39 8.01
C ILE A 64 16.84 -2.39 9.48
N GLY A 65 16.26 -1.48 10.27
CA GLY A 65 16.47 -1.45 11.71
C GLY A 65 15.79 -2.63 12.43
N ASP A 66 16.14 -2.82 13.71
CA ASP A 66 15.45 -3.79 14.57
C ASP A 66 13.94 -3.54 14.60
N ALA A 67 13.16 -4.60 14.83
CA ALA A 67 11.72 -4.49 15.00
C ALA A 67 11.38 -3.49 16.11
N ARG A 68 10.84 -2.34 15.72
CA ARG A 68 10.35 -1.30 16.62
C ARG A 68 8.84 -1.32 16.63
N PHE A 69 8.24 -0.91 17.74
CA PHE A 69 6.82 -0.69 17.82
C PHE A 69 6.55 0.81 17.84
N ALA A 70 5.59 1.24 17.03
CA ALA A 70 5.11 2.62 17.01
C ALA A 70 4.29 2.93 18.27
N TRP A 71 3.50 1.98 18.76
CA TRP A 71 2.70 2.17 19.97
C TRP A 71 2.53 0.89 20.76
N LEU A 72 3.05 0.92 22.00
CA LEU A 72 3.11 -0.23 22.92
C LEU A 72 3.75 -1.46 22.23
N GLN A 73 3.79 -2.63 22.86
CA GLN A 73 4.15 -3.87 22.14
C GLN A 73 2.95 -4.40 21.32
N LEU A 74 2.20 -3.48 20.70
CA LEU A 74 0.93 -3.76 20.03
C LEU A 74 0.95 -3.36 18.56
N ILE A 75 1.57 -2.23 18.21
CA ILE A 75 1.60 -1.72 16.83
C ILE A 75 3.06 -1.76 16.33
N PRO A 76 3.46 -2.79 15.57
CA PRO A 76 4.77 -2.81 14.94
C PRO A 76 4.91 -1.67 13.93
N GLN A 77 6.08 -1.03 13.90
CA GLN A 77 6.36 0.04 12.95
C GLN A 77 6.43 -0.50 11.52
N GLY A 78 5.81 0.22 10.58
CA GLY A 78 5.79 -0.14 9.15
C GLY A 78 4.76 -1.21 8.78
N HIS A 79 3.97 -1.70 9.72
CA HIS A 79 2.92 -2.70 9.47
C HIS A 79 1.58 -2.06 9.07
N ALA A 80 0.78 -2.82 8.33
CA ALA A 80 -0.66 -2.60 8.20
C ALA A 80 -1.40 -3.41 9.28
N VAL A 81 -1.82 -2.71 10.35
CA VAL A 81 -2.53 -3.30 11.49
C VAL A 81 -4.02 -3.00 11.39
N VAL A 82 -4.85 -4.03 11.51
CA VAL A 82 -6.31 -3.91 11.55
C VAL A 82 -6.82 -4.21 12.97
N ILE A 83 -7.59 -3.28 13.52
CA ILE A 83 -8.18 -3.39 14.86
C ILE A 83 -9.69 -3.56 14.74
N CYS A 84 -10.18 -4.75 15.07
CA CYS A 84 -11.57 -5.12 14.98
C CYS A 84 -12.25 -5.07 16.35
N ALA A 85 -13.40 -4.41 16.42
CA ALA A 85 -14.27 -4.47 17.60
C ALA A 85 -15.73 -4.29 17.20
N LYS A 86 -16.65 -4.75 18.05
CA LYS A 86 -18.07 -4.40 17.92
C LYS A 86 -18.23 -2.87 17.85
N PRO A 87 -19.28 -2.35 17.19
CA PRO A 87 -19.62 -0.93 17.27
C PRO A 87 -19.65 -0.46 18.73
N ASN A 88 -19.12 0.73 19.00
CA ASN A 88 -18.95 1.28 20.36
C ASN A 88 -18.03 0.46 21.30
N GLY A 89 -17.20 -0.44 20.76
CA GLY A 89 -16.24 -1.25 21.54
C GLY A 89 -15.00 -0.49 22.05
N GLY A 90 -15.02 0.85 22.06
CA GLY A 90 -13.93 1.69 22.59
C GLY A 90 -12.77 1.97 21.63
N LYS A 91 -12.84 1.53 20.35
CA LYS A 91 -11.76 1.72 19.35
C LYS A 91 -11.31 3.18 19.25
N THR A 92 -12.24 4.09 18.94
CA THR A 92 -11.93 5.52 18.76
C THR A 92 -11.29 6.12 19.99
N THR A 93 -11.77 5.83 21.20
CA THR A 93 -11.18 6.32 22.46
C THR A 93 -9.73 5.84 22.62
N ILE A 94 -9.49 4.54 22.44
CA ILE A 94 -8.16 3.95 22.60
C ILE A 94 -7.19 4.53 21.57
N PHE A 95 -7.60 4.63 20.31
CA PHE A 95 -6.72 5.08 19.24
C PHE A 95 -6.55 6.60 19.19
N THR A 96 -7.48 7.37 19.77
CA THR A 96 -7.28 8.81 20.03
C THR A 96 -6.14 9.01 21.03
N GLN A 97 -6.09 8.23 22.11
CA GLN A 97 -4.97 8.26 23.04
C GLN A 97 -3.68 7.73 22.40
N ALA A 98 -3.76 6.66 21.62
CA ALA A 98 -2.60 6.12 20.90
C ALA A 98 -1.98 7.16 19.97
N ALA A 99 -2.81 7.96 19.29
CA ALA A 99 -2.33 9.04 18.43
C ALA A 99 -1.53 10.09 19.21
N ALA A 100 -2.00 10.48 20.39
CA ALA A 100 -1.28 11.40 21.27
C ALA A 100 0.06 10.81 21.75
N ASP A 101 0.06 9.55 22.18
CA ASP A 101 1.27 8.88 22.64
C ASP A 101 2.33 8.77 21.52
N MET A 102 1.91 8.34 20.33
CA MET A 102 2.80 8.25 19.16
C MET A 102 3.33 9.61 18.71
N ALA A 103 2.49 10.64 18.71
CA ALA A 103 2.92 12.00 18.38
C ALA A 103 3.96 12.52 19.38
N LYS A 104 3.76 12.24 20.67
CA LYS A 104 4.72 12.56 21.74
C LYS A 104 6.05 11.82 21.57
N ASP A 105 6.02 10.60 21.06
CA ASP A 105 7.21 9.81 20.75
C ASP A 105 7.90 10.24 19.43
N GLY A 106 7.36 11.26 18.76
CA GLY A 106 7.99 11.93 17.61
C GLY A 106 7.46 11.49 16.24
N TYR A 107 6.43 10.64 16.18
CA TYR A 107 5.80 10.27 14.92
C TYR A 107 4.95 11.41 14.35
N ALA A 108 4.97 11.57 13.03
CA ALA A 108 3.96 12.36 12.33
C ALA A 108 2.67 11.54 12.23
N VAL A 109 1.71 11.80 13.12
CA VAL A 109 0.46 11.05 13.18
C VAL A 109 -0.65 11.77 12.39
N ILE A 110 -1.24 11.06 11.44
CA ILE A 110 -2.40 11.47 10.64
C ILE A 110 -3.58 10.59 11.03
N TYR A 111 -4.57 11.19 11.70
CA TYR A 111 -5.79 10.52 12.13
C TYR A 111 -6.94 10.94 11.23
N ILE A 112 -7.42 10.03 10.38
CA ILE A 112 -8.60 10.26 9.54
C ILE A 112 -9.83 9.65 10.21
N ASN A 113 -10.69 10.51 10.75
CA ASN A 113 -11.94 10.12 11.39
C ASN A 113 -13.13 10.41 10.46
N ALA A 114 -13.82 9.37 10.02
CA ALA A 114 -15.00 9.42 9.14
C ALA A 114 -16.28 8.86 9.80
N ASP A 115 -16.26 8.57 11.11
CA ASP A 115 -17.43 8.04 11.83
C ASP A 115 -17.90 8.93 13.00
N ALA A 116 -17.11 9.93 13.39
CA ALA A 116 -17.47 10.88 14.44
C ALA A 116 -18.61 11.81 14.04
N SER A 117 -19.46 12.15 15.01
CA SER A 117 -20.45 13.20 14.86
C SER A 117 -19.82 14.60 14.96
N ALA A 118 -20.56 15.62 14.51
CA ALA A 118 -20.09 17.01 14.58
C ALA A 118 -19.88 17.54 16.01
N SER A 119 -20.52 16.95 17.03
CA SER A 119 -20.25 17.30 18.43
C SER A 119 -18.93 16.70 18.92
N ASP A 120 -18.67 15.44 18.57
CA ASP A 120 -17.50 14.71 19.06
C ASP A 120 -16.21 15.23 18.42
N ILE A 121 -16.30 15.68 17.15
CA ILE A 121 -15.12 16.20 16.44
C ILE A 121 -14.47 17.38 17.15
N LYS A 122 -15.24 18.19 17.88
CA LYS A 122 -14.70 19.37 18.56
C LYS A 122 -13.74 18.93 19.65
N GLU A 123 -14.12 17.93 20.43
CA GLU A 123 -13.27 17.35 21.47
C GLU A 123 -12.03 16.68 20.85
N TYR A 124 -12.21 15.92 19.77
CA TYR A 124 -11.09 15.30 19.06
C TYR A 124 -10.13 16.31 18.44
N ALA A 125 -10.64 17.44 17.92
CA ALA A 125 -9.82 18.51 17.35
C ALA A 125 -9.01 19.23 18.43
N HIS A 126 -9.61 19.52 19.59
CA HIS A 126 -8.87 20.06 20.73
C HIS A 126 -7.78 19.11 21.19
N HIS A 127 -8.10 17.82 21.33
CA HIS A 127 -7.12 16.80 21.68
C HIS A 127 -5.99 16.70 20.65
N ALA A 128 -6.30 16.76 19.35
CA ALA A 128 -5.30 16.77 18.28
C ALA A 128 -4.33 17.94 18.37
N ILE A 129 -4.85 19.14 18.67
CA ILE A 129 -4.05 20.35 18.88
C ILE A 129 -3.17 20.20 20.12
N ASP A 130 -3.74 19.74 21.24
CA ASP A 130 -3.04 19.64 22.52
C ASP A 130 -1.86 18.65 22.47
N TYR A 131 -1.98 17.58 21.69
CA TYR A 131 -0.99 16.51 21.60
C TYR A 131 -0.19 16.47 20.29
N GLY A 132 -0.47 17.39 19.35
CA GLY A 132 0.36 17.60 18.16
C GLY A 132 0.21 16.55 17.05
N TYR A 133 -0.94 15.90 16.92
CA TYR A 133 -1.26 15.07 15.75
C TYR A 133 -2.26 15.76 14.81
N THR A 134 -2.28 15.33 13.55
CA THR A 134 -3.21 15.89 12.56
C THR A 134 -4.52 15.11 12.55
N LEU A 135 -5.63 15.76 12.87
CA LEU A 135 -6.97 15.21 12.69
C LEU A 135 -7.56 15.65 11.35
N ILE A 136 -8.04 14.69 10.56
CA ILE A 136 -8.75 14.90 9.30
C ILE A 136 -10.15 14.32 9.45
N ASN A 137 -11.17 15.12 9.15
CA ASN A 137 -12.54 14.66 8.97
C ASN A 137 -13.07 15.18 7.63
N PRO A 138 -13.29 14.30 6.63
CA PRO A 138 -13.65 14.72 5.28
C PRO A 138 -14.98 15.49 5.27
N ASP A 139 -16.00 14.97 5.95
CA ASP A 139 -17.35 15.55 5.94
C ASP A 139 -17.36 17.00 6.46
N ILE A 140 -16.64 17.28 7.54
CA ILE A 140 -16.58 18.63 8.15
C ILE A 140 -15.75 19.58 7.29
N SER A 141 -14.71 19.07 6.62
CA SER A 141 -13.89 19.86 5.69
C SER A 141 -14.57 20.09 4.33
N GLY A 142 -15.78 19.56 4.12
CA GLY A 142 -16.50 19.62 2.83
C GLY A 142 -15.90 18.74 1.74
N GLN A 143 -15.07 17.76 2.13
CA GLN A 143 -14.43 16.77 1.27
C GLN A 143 -15.16 15.42 1.38
N SER A 144 -14.77 14.43 0.58
CA SER A 144 -15.36 13.10 0.60
C SER A 144 -14.35 12.01 0.96
N ASN A 145 -14.85 10.84 1.37
CA ASN A 145 -14.00 9.67 1.62
C ASN A 145 -13.29 9.19 0.35
N GLU A 146 -13.90 9.37 -0.82
CA GLU A 146 -13.27 9.07 -2.12
C GLU A 146 -12.07 9.97 -2.37
N GLN A 147 -12.16 11.26 -2.00
CA GLN A 147 -11.02 12.17 -2.10
C GLN A 147 -9.88 11.73 -1.18
N VAL A 148 -10.18 11.30 0.05
CA VAL A 148 -9.18 10.73 0.96
C VAL A 148 -8.45 9.54 0.30
N VAL A 149 -9.19 8.61 -0.30
CA VAL A 149 -8.59 7.46 -1.00
C VAL A 149 -7.74 7.91 -2.20
N ALA A 150 -8.17 8.94 -2.93
CA ALA A 150 -7.40 9.50 -4.04
C ALA A 150 -6.07 10.12 -3.56
N GLU A 151 -6.08 10.86 -2.45
CA GLU A 151 -4.87 11.44 -1.85
C GLU A 151 -3.91 10.34 -1.35
N LEU A 152 -4.41 9.32 -0.66
CA LEU A 152 -3.58 8.18 -0.24
C LEU A 152 -2.93 7.46 -1.44
N LYS A 153 -3.66 7.34 -2.55
CA LYS A 153 -3.14 6.78 -3.80
C LYS A 153 -2.05 7.67 -4.40
N PHE A 154 -2.25 8.98 -4.37
CA PHE A 154 -1.23 9.93 -4.82
C PHE A 154 0.03 9.83 -3.95
N MET A 155 -0.11 9.85 -2.63
CA MET A 155 1.00 9.64 -1.68
C MET A 155 1.76 8.34 -1.95
N ALA A 156 1.04 7.24 -2.22
CA ALA A 156 1.64 5.95 -2.55
C ALA A 156 2.42 5.96 -3.87
N SER A 157 2.17 6.91 -4.78
CA SER A 157 2.90 7.05 -6.04
C SER A 157 4.20 7.87 -5.91
N LEU A 158 4.35 8.64 -4.84
CA LEU A 158 5.51 9.51 -4.62
C LEU A 158 6.73 8.73 -4.11
N GLU A 159 7.92 9.08 -4.58
CA GLU A 159 9.20 8.66 -4.00
C GLU A 159 9.42 9.41 -2.68
N HIS A 160 8.92 8.85 -1.57
CA HIS A 160 8.99 9.46 -0.24
C HIS A 160 9.14 8.37 0.83
N ASP A 161 9.94 8.67 1.87
CA ASP A 161 10.11 7.82 3.05
C ASP A 161 9.09 8.20 4.14
N TYR A 162 8.20 7.28 4.47
CA TYR A 162 7.17 7.45 5.48
C TYR A 162 7.49 6.71 6.79
N SER A 163 8.74 6.31 7.01
CA SER A 163 9.17 5.53 8.19
C SER A 163 8.79 6.16 9.53
N ASN A 164 8.65 7.48 9.59
CA ASN A 164 8.24 8.21 10.80
C ASN A 164 6.79 8.72 10.75
N THR A 165 5.94 8.13 9.91
CA THR A 165 4.54 8.53 9.73
C THR A 165 3.59 7.41 10.13
N VAL A 166 2.56 7.76 10.91
CA VAL A 166 1.49 6.85 11.30
C VAL A 166 0.18 7.35 10.70
N LEU A 167 -0.52 6.48 9.98
CA LEU A 167 -1.86 6.73 9.44
C LEU A 167 -2.88 5.92 10.24
N ILE A 168 -3.87 6.59 10.84
CA ILE A 168 -5.01 5.96 11.51
C ILE A 168 -6.28 6.19 10.67
N LEU A 169 -6.98 5.12 10.31
CA LEU A 169 -8.24 5.15 9.58
C LEU A 169 -9.41 4.70 10.49
N ASP A 170 -10.26 5.64 10.91
CA ASP A 170 -11.38 5.39 11.82
C ASP A 170 -12.72 5.79 11.15
N THR A 171 -13.47 4.90 10.50
CA THR A 171 -13.25 3.45 10.34
C THR A 171 -13.09 3.06 8.88
N LEU A 172 -12.49 1.89 8.64
CA LEU A 172 -12.13 1.38 7.31
C LEU A 172 -13.32 1.30 6.34
N LYS A 173 -14.52 0.94 6.84
CA LYS A 173 -15.73 0.79 6.01
C LYS A 173 -16.21 2.08 5.34
N LYS A 174 -15.75 3.24 5.80
CA LYS A 174 -16.09 4.54 5.20
C LYS A 174 -15.31 4.80 3.92
N PHE A 175 -14.14 4.16 3.77
CA PHE A 175 -13.22 4.36 2.65
C PHE A 175 -13.32 3.26 1.59
N THR A 176 -13.94 2.13 1.93
CA THR A 176 -14.20 1.06 0.97
C THR A 176 -15.42 0.24 1.37
N ASP A 177 -16.13 -0.28 0.38
CA ASP A 177 -17.14 -1.31 0.60
C ASP A 177 -16.40 -2.63 0.89
N MET A 178 -16.39 -3.00 2.17
CA MET A 178 -15.65 -4.16 2.68
C MET A 178 -16.18 -5.50 2.15
N MET A 179 -17.39 -5.52 1.56
CA MET A 179 -17.98 -6.70 0.95
C MET A 179 -17.69 -6.80 -0.55
N ALA A 180 -17.41 -5.66 -1.20
CA ALA A 180 -17.01 -5.61 -2.59
C ALA A 180 -15.50 -5.86 -2.75
N LYS A 181 -15.12 -7.13 -2.97
CA LYS A 181 -13.72 -7.56 -3.14
C LYS A 181 -12.90 -6.67 -4.07
N SER A 182 -13.47 -6.23 -5.19
CA SER A 182 -12.80 -5.37 -6.16
C SER A 182 -12.44 -3.99 -5.60
N LYS A 183 -13.30 -3.41 -4.75
CA LYS A 183 -13.07 -2.11 -4.11
C LYS A 183 -12.13 -2.22 -2.92
N GLY A 184 -12.31 -3.25 -2.08
CA GLY A 184 -11.41 -3.54 -0.95
C GLY A 184 -9.96 -3.68 -1.40
N LYS A 185 -9.72 -4.49 -2.44
CA LYS A 185 -8.39 -4.74 -3.01
C LYS A 185 -7.65 -3.48 -3.45
N VAL A 186 -8.37 -2.48 -3.98
CA VAL A 186 -7.76 -1.20 -4.39
C VAL A 186 -7.22 -0.46 -3.17
N LEU A 187 -8.04 -0.32 -2.12
CA LEU A 187 -7.60 0.35 -0.89
C LEU A 187 -6.45 -0.42 -0.22
N TYR A 188 -6.56 -1.74 -0.10
CA TYR A 188 -5.52 -2.55 0.55
C TYR A 188 -4.18 -2.49 -0.20
N SER A 189 -4.21 -2.47 -1.54
CA SER A 189 -3.02 -2.25 -2.36
C SER A 189 -2.36 -0.88 -2.11
N ILE A 190 -3.16 0.17 -1.93
CA ILE A 190 -2.65 1.51 -1.57
C ILE A 190 -1.98 1.48 -0.20
N LEU A 191 -2.64 0.90 0.82
CA LEU A 191 -2.08 0.78 2.17
C LEU A 191 -0.80 -0.07 2.17
N ARG A 192 -0.75 -1.13 1.36
CA ARG A 192 0.45 -1.96 1.20
C ARG A 192 1.61 -1.22 0.53
N ALA A 193 1.31 -0.39 -0.46
CA ALA A 193 2.32 0.47 -1.07
C ALA A 193 2.87 1.51 -0.07
N LEU A 194 2.02 2.11 0.77
CA LEU A 194 2.47 3.05 1.80
C LEU A 194 3.34 2.38 2.88
N THR A 195 2.93 1.19 3.35
CA THR A 195 3.72 0.42 4.34
C THR A 195 5.06 -0.04 3.78
N SER A 196 5.13 -0.43 2.49
CA SER A 196 6.40 -0.73 1.81
C SER A 196 7.38 0.46 1.75
N LYS A 197 6.87 1.68 1.96
CA LYS A 197 7.63 2.94 2.06
C LYS A 197 7.83 3.39 3.52
N GLY A 198 7.60 2.50 4.49
CA GLY A 198 7.85 2.71 5.91
C GLY A 198 6.66 3.22 6.72
N MET A 199 5.54 3.59 6.09
CA MET A 199 4.38 4.11 6.84
C MET A 199 3.82 3.04 7.78
N THR A 200 3.48 3.41 9.01
CA THR A 200 2.69 2.55 9.89
C THR A 200 1.21 2.83 9.66
N VAL A 201 0.41 1.82 9.36
CA VAL A 201 -1.02 1.98 9.07
C VAL A 201 -1.84 1.25 10.13
N ILE A 202 -2.80 1.95 10.73
CA ILE A 202 -3.74 1.42 11.71
C ILE A 202 -5.16 1.63 11.17
N ALA A 203 -5.85 0.56 10.83
CA ALA A 203 -7.21 0.60 10.34
C ALA A 203 -8.20 0.08 11.38
N LEU A 204 -9.14 0.92 11.81
CA LEU A 204 -10.19 0.51 12.73
C LEU A 204 -11.35 -0.09 11.94
N ALA A 205 -11.73 -1.32 12.29
CA ALA A 205 -12.78 -2.08 11.61
C ALA A 205 -13.84 -2.54 12.60
N HIS A 206 -15.05 -2.77 12.08
CA HIS A 206 -16.12 -3.36 12.85
C HIS A 206 -16.04 -4.87 12.78
N THR A 207 -16.50 -5.54 13.85
CA THR A 207 -16.88 -6.95 13.74
C THR A 207 -18.32 -7.03 13.24
N ASN A 208 -18.67 -8.17 12.65
CA ASN A 208 -20.03 -8.50 12.28
C ASN A 208 -20.97 -8.42 13.49
N LYS A 209 -22.26 -8.17 13.18
CA LYS A 209 -23.32 -8.15 14.19
C LYS A 209 -23.52 -9.52 14.84
N TYR A 210 -23.34 -10.58 14.04
CA TYR A 210 -23.42 -11.96 14.49
C TYR A 210 -22.00 -12.50 14.71
N ASP A 211 -21.83 -13.19 15.83
CA ASP A 211 -20.60 -13.89 16.14
C ASP A 211 -20.51 -15.16 15.25
N GLY A 212 -19.31 -15.73 15.13
CA GLY A 212 -19.06 -16.96 14.40
C GLY A 212 -19.78 -18.16 15.03
N GLU A 213 -19.68 -19.31 14.37
CA GLU A 213 -20.23 -20.58 14.89
C GLU A 213 -19.61 -20.96 16.26
N ASP A 214 -18.41 -20.48 16.53
CA ASP A 214 -17.68 -20.62 17.80
C ASP A 214 -18.10 -19.60 18.88
N GLY A 215 -19.02 -18.69 18.57
CA GLY A 215 -19.45 -17.61 19.44
C GLY A 215 -18.44 -16.46 19.57
N LEU A 216 -17.38 -16.44 18.77
CA LEU A 216 -16.38 -15.38 18.78
C LEU A 216 -16.70 -14.28 17.75
N PRO A 217 -16.36 -13.01 18.02
CA PRO A 217 -16.55 -11.95 17.04
C PRO A 217 -15.74 -12.20 15.77
N MET A 218 -16.36 -12.01 14.61
CA MET A 218 -15.69 -12.07 13.31
C MET A 218 -15.59 -10.67 12.71
N TYR A 219 -14.44 -10.30 12.13
CA TYR A 219 -14.31 -9.00 11.47
C TYR A 219 -15.32 -8.86 10.31
N GLU A 220 -15.79 -7.64 10.07
CA GLU A 220 -16.62 -7.30 8.91
C GLU A 220 -15.73 -7.17 7.68
N GLY A 221 -16.08 -7.85 6.59
CA GLY A 221 -15.34 -7.79 5.32
C GLY A 221 -15.03 -9.15 4.71
N THR A 222 -14.21 -9.15 3.66
CA THR A 222 -13.82 -10.38 2.95
C THR A 222 -12.53 -10.99 3.48
N ALA A 223 -12.21 -12.21 3.03
CA ALA A 223 -10.93 -12.86 3.31
C ALA A 223 -9.72 -12.01 2.87
N ASP A 224 -9.91 -11.09 1.91
CA ASP A 224 -8.86 -10.21 1.40
C ASP A 224 -8.31 -9.29 2.51
N LEU A 225 -9.17 -8.75 3.39
CA LEU A 225 -8.70 -7.91 4.50
C LEU A 225 -7.69 -8.63 5.39
N ARG A 226 -7.99 -9.89 5.74
CA ARG A 226 -7.12 -10.74 6.57
C ARG A 226 -5.83 -11.13 5.85
N ALA A 227 -5.87 -11.26 4.53
CA ALA A 227 -4.72 -11.63 3.72
C ALA A 227 -3.78 -10.45 3.45
N ASP A 228 -4.33 -9.22 3.40
CA ASP A 228 -3.59 -8.01 3.03
C ASP A 228 -3.08 -7.20 4.25
N CYS A 229 -3.58 -7.46 5.46
CA CYS A 229 -3.01 -6.89 6.70
C CYS A 229 -1.90 -7.76 7.27
N ASP A 230 -0.88 -7.12 7.87
CA ASP A 230 0.19 -7.83 8.56
C ASP A 230 -0.29 -8.34 9.94
N ASP A 231 -1.13 -7.55 10.63
CA ASP A 231 -1.69 -7.89 11.94
C ASP A 231 -3.21 -7.66 12.00
N LEU A 232 -3.94 -8.64 12.53
CA LEU A 232 -5.39 -8.55 12.79
C LEU A 232 -5.67 -8.77 14.28
N ILE A 233 -6.10 -7.71 14.96
CA ILE A 233 -6.28 -7.69 16.41
C ILE A 233 -7.75 -7.47 16.74
N TYR A 234 -8.28 -8.23 17.70
CA TYR A 234 -9.65 -8.10 18.19
C TYR A 234 -9.69 -7.42 19.56
N LEU A 235 -10.46 -6.34 19.68
CA LEU A 235 -10.86 -5.76 20.97
C LEU A 235 -12.22 -6.32 21.36
N ILE A 236 -12.22 -7.17 22.38
CA ILE A 236 -13.42 -7.83 22.89
C ILE A 236 -13.86 -7.14 24.18
N THR A 237 -14.95 -6.37 24.10
CA THR A 237 -15.56 -5.75 25.28
C THR A 237 -16.25 -6.82 26.12
N THR A 238 -15.88 -6.93 27.40
CA THR A 238 -16.55 -7.82 28.35
C THR A 238 -17.35 -6.99 29.35
N VAL A 239 -18.64 -7.29 29.52
CA VAL A 239 -19.43 -6.73 30.62
C VAL A 239 -19.24 -7.66 31.81
N ARG A 240 -18.37 -7.28 32.75
CA ARG A 240 -18.25 -8.00 34.01
C ARG A 240 -19.47 -7.65 34.87
N ARG A 241 -20.49 -8.52 34.88
CA ARG A 241 -21.53 -8.42 35.90
C ARG A 241 -20.87 -8.67 37.25
N LEU A 242 -20.81 -7.64 38.09
CA LEU A 242 -20.48 -7.83 39.50
C LEU A 242 -21.64 -8.59 40.13
N ASN A 243 -21.57 -9.92 40.10
CA ASN A 243 -22.51 -10.76 40.85
C ASN A 243 -22.13 -10.62 42.33
N ASN A 244 -22.92 -9.86 43.08
CA ASN A 244 -22.98 -9.99 44.54
C ASN A 244 -23.68 -11.30 44.88
N SER A 245 -23.01 -12.43 44.64
CA SER A 245 -23.41 -13.71 45.19
C SER A 245 -22.23 -14.69 45.14
N SER A 246 -21.76 -15.03 46.33
CA SER A 246 -20.82 -16.09 46.61
C SER A 246 -21.38 -17.43 46.09
N SER A 247 -20.99 -17.89 44.90
CA SER A 247 -20.79 -19.32 44.61
C SER A 247 -20.39 -19.59 43.16
N LYS A 248 -19.38 -20.46 43.05
CA LYS A 248 -18.87 -21.19 41.87
C LYS A 248 -17.90 -20.42 40.96
N ARG A 249 -16.71 -21.02 40.89
CA ARG A 249 -15.58 -20.67 40.02
C ARG A 249 -16.05 -20.74 38.58
N ASP A 250 -16.14 -19.59 37.92
CA ASP A 250 -16.25 -19.52 36.47
C ASP A 250 -14.92 -20.01 35.89
N SER A 251 -14.97 -21.19 35.29
CA SER A 251 -13.87 -21.82 34.56
C SER A 251 -13.66 -21.08 33.24
N PHE A 252 -12.98 -19.94 33.28
CA PHE A 252 -12.18 -19.51 32.15
C PHE A 252 -10.88 -20.32 32.19
N GLY A 253 -10.67 -21.11 31.14
CA GLY A 253 -9.48 -21.93 30.96
C GLY A 253 -8.22 -21.12 31.22
N GLN A 254 -7.32 -21.71 32.00
CA GLN A 254 -5.97 -21.22 32.22
C GLN A 254 -5.34 -20.90 30.87
N ILE A 255 -5.08 -19.61 30.61
CA ILE A 255 -4.08 -19.21 29.63
C ILE A 255 -2.74 -19.58 30.26
N PRO A 256 -1.96 -20.54 29.71
CA PRO A 256 -0.68 -20.89 30.29
C PRO A 256 0.24 -19.68 30.10
N TYR A 257 0.68 -19.09 31.19
CA TYR A 257 1.85 -18.22 31.19
C TYR A 257 3.05 -19.06 30.78
N LEU A 258 3.47 -18.95 29.53
CA LEU A 258 4.79 -19.40 29.10
C LEU A 258 5.79 -18.29 29.44
N TYR A 259 6.31 -18.33 30.67
CA TYR A 259 7.64 -17.82 30.98
C TYR A 259 8.58 -19.02 31.05
N ASN A 260 9.53 -19.06 30.11
CA ASN A 260 10.89 -19.57 30.30
C ASN A 260 11.78 -18.76 29.36
#